data_AF-M8B0J3-F1
#
_entry.id   AF-M8B0J3-F1
#
_cell.length_a   1.000
_cell.length_b   1.000
_cell.length_c   1.000
_cell.angle_alpha   90.00
_cell.angle_beta   90.00
_cell.angle_gamma   90.00
#
_symmetry.space_group_name_H-M   'P 1'
#
loop_
_entity.id
_entity.type
_entity.pdbx_description
1 polymer ?
#
loop_
_entity_poly.entity_id
_entity_poly.type
_entity_poly.pdbx_seq_one_letter_code
_entity_poly.pdbx_strand_id
1 'polypeptide(L)'
;MSAGTDTSATALEWVMMHLILDPAAQERVYDEVVAKAGKTARITEADVEALPYLQLTLANMIRELRWTPPAGEGPPDPTETFAFTVVMKNSLRAGIVERNQPPPVAAN
;
A
#
# COMPACT_ATOMS: atom_id res chain seq x y z
N MET A 1 -18.16 -4.02 8.95
CA MET A 1 -17.93 -2.95 7.96
C MET A 1 -16.79 -2.08 8.48
N SER A 2 -15.54 -2.32 8.08
CA SER A 2 -14.39 -1.43 8.40
C SER A 2 -13.10 -1.79 7.67
N ALA A 3 -12.99 -3.04 7.15
CA ALA A 3 -11.76 -3.52 6.51
C ALA A 3 -11.26 -2.65 5.34
N GLY A 4 -12.16 -2.05 4.55
CA GLY A 4 -11.78 -1.15 3.45
C GLY A 4 -11.39 0.26 3.91
N THR A 5 -11.96 0.74 5.03
CA THR A 5 -11.68 2.07 5.55
C THR A 5 -10.35 2.10 6.29
N ASP A 6 -10.07 1.09 7.13
CA ASP A 6 -8.85 1.04 7.91
C ASP A 6 -7.61 0.87 7.01
N THR A 7 -7.72 0.06 5.96
CA THR A 7 -6.63 -0.16 5.00
C THR A 7 -6.33 1.07 4.13
N SER A 8 -7.36 1.76 3.65
CA SER A 8 -7.18 2.99 2.85
C SER A 8 -6.68 4.17 3.70
N ALA A 9 -7.14 4.30 4.95
CA ALA A 9 -6.64 5.33 5.87
C ALA A 9 -5.15 5.14 6.18
N THR A 10 -4.73 3.93 6.57
CA THR A 10 -3.31 3.64 6.81
C THR A 10 -2.48 3.87 5.54
N ALA A 11 -2.96 3.47 4.36
CA ALA A 11 -2.25 3.74 3.11
C ALA A 11 -2.02 5.25 2.88
N LEU A 12 -3.04 6.09 3.10
CA LEU A 12 -2.93 7.54 2.97
C LEU A 12 -1.96 8.15 3.99
N GLU A 13 -1.95 7.67 5.23
CA GLU A 13 -1.00 8.11 6.26
C GLU A 13 0.45 7.86 5.83
N TRP A 14 0.75 6.66 5.32
CA TRP A 14 2.06 6.34 4.78
C TRP A 14 2.42 7.19 3.57
N VAL A 15 1.46 7.43 2.68
CA VAL A 15 1.65 8.30 1.51
C VAL A 15 2.06 9.69 1.94
N MET A 16 1.31 10.29 2.87
CA MET A 16 1.60 11.64 3.37
C MET A 16 2.95 11.68 4.10
N MET A 17 3.27 10.69 4.92
CA MET A 17 4.55 10.63 5.61
C MET A 17 5.72 10.59 4.62
N HIS A 18 5.63 9.78 3.58
CA HIS A 18 6.68 9.70 2.54
C HIS A 18 6.84 11.02 1.78
N LEU A 19 5.73 11.70 1.44
CA LEU A 19 5.77 13.00 0.78
C LEU A 19 6.40 14.09 1.68
N ILE A 20 6.13 14.05 2.99
CA ILE A 20 6.76 14.97 3.96
C ILE A 20 8.26 14.70 4.07
N LEU A 21 8.70 13.44 3.99
CA LEU A 21 10.11 13.05 4.07
C LEU A 21 10.90 13.31 2.79
N ASP A 22 10.23 13.34 1.64
CA ASP A 22 10.81 13.66 0.32
C ASP A 22 10.11 14.87 -0.32
N PRO A 23 10.56 16.10 -0.01
CA PRO A 23 10.01 17.32 -0.59
C PRO A 23 10.11 17.38 -2.12
N ALA A 24 11.12 16.73 -2.72
CA ALA A 24 11.28 16.71 -4.17
C ALA A 24 10.21 15.83 -4.83
N ALA A 25 9.85 14.71 -4.21
CA ALA A 25 8.71 13.91 -4.64
C ALA A 25 7.39 14.68 -4.50
N GLN A 26 7.20 15.41 -3.39
CA GLN A 26 6.01 16.23 -3.18
C GLN A 26 5.87 17.34 -4.23
N GLU A 27 6.95 18.07 -4.52
CA GLU A 27 6.95 19.13 -5.54
C GLU A 27 6.59 18.56 -6.92
N ARG A 28 7.16 17.40 -7.27
CA ARG A 28 6.90 16.77 -8.56
C ARG A 28 5.45 16.26 -8.71
N VAL A 29 4.86 15.71 -7.65
CA VAL A 29 3.43 15.36 -7.64
C VAL A 29 2.57 16.63 -7.75
N TYR A 30 2.93 17.69 -7.03
CA TYR A 30 2.21 18.96 -7.07
C TYR A 30 2.22 19.58 -8.47
N ASP A 31 3.39 19.63 -9.12
CA ASP A 31 3.54 20.16 -10.47
C ASP A 31 2.75 19.36 -11.49
N GLU A 32 2.74 18.02 -11.37
CA GLU A 32 1.93 17.16 -12.24
C GLU A 32 0.43 17.43 -12.09
N VAL A 33 -0.05 17.55 -10.85
CA VAL A 33 -1.45 17.87 -10.55
C VAL A 33 -1.83 19.26 -11.07
N VAL A 34 -0.99 20.27 -10.83
CA VAL A 34 -1.23 21.64 -11.29
C VAL A 34 -1.17 21.74 -12.80
N ALA A 35 -0.29 21.00 -13.47
CA ALA A 35 -0.23 20.95 -14.92
C ALA A 35 -1.51 20.34 -15.53
N LYS A 36 -2.11 19.35 -14.85
CA LYS A 36 -3.32 18.68 -15.33
C LYS A 36 -4.60 19.45 -15.04
N ALA A 37 -4.81 19.89 -13.80
CA ALA A 37 -6.07 20.46 -13.32
C ALA A 37 -6.00 21.97 -13.06
N GLY A 38 -4.81 22.58 -13.01
CA GLY A 38 -4.64 23.94 -12.51
C GLY A 38 -4.80 24.02 -10.99
N LYS A 39 -4.65 25.23 -10.43
CA LYS A 39 -4.58 25.43 -8.96
C LYS A 39 -5.93 25.39 -8.23
N THR A 40 -7.04 25.50 -8.97
CA THR A 40 -8.37 25.72 -8.37
C THR A 40 -9.46 24.80 -8.92
N ALA A 41 -9.17 24.00 -9.95
CA ALA A 41 -10.16 23.08 -10.48
C ALA A 41 -10.26 21.82 -9.62
N ARG A 42 -11.44 21.20 -9.62
CA ARG A 42 -11.63 19.88 -9.03
C ARG A 42 -11.03 18.82 -9.94
N ILE A 43 -10.31 17.88 -9.34
CA ILE A 43 -9.81 16.68 -10.01
C ILE A 43 -10.96 15.68 -10.12
N THR A 44 -11.14 15.12 -11.31
CA THR A 44 -12.05 13.99 -11.55
C THR A 44 -11.30 12.67 -11.56
N GLU A 45 -12.00 11.54 -11.45
CA GLU A 45 -11.37 10.22 -11.50
C GLU A 45 -10.60 9.98 -12.82
N ALA A 46 -11.15 10.47 -13.94
CA ALA A 46 -10.47 10.43 -15.25
C ALA A 46 -9.19 11.27 -15.29
N ASP A 47 -9.09 12.33 -14.49
CA ASP A 47 -7.87 13.13 -14.41
C ASP A 47 -6.78 12.37 -13.65
N VAL A 48 -7.14 11.60 -12.62
CA VAL A 48 -6.21 10.77 -11.82
C VAL A 48 -5.57 9.68 -12.68
N GLU A 49 -6.30 9.13 -13.65
CA GLU A 49 -5.74 8.18 -14.62
C GLU A 49 -4.60 8.81 -15.46
N ALA A 50 -4.62 10.13 -15.64
CA ALA A 50 -3.64 10.88 -16.40
C ALA A 50 -2.52 11.50 -15.53
N LEU A 51 -2.35 11.03 -14.28
CA LEU A 51 -1.27 11.44 -13.35
C LEU A 51 -0.29 10.28 -13.13
N PRO A 52 0.58 9.96 -14.11
CA PRO A 52 1.46 8.79 -14.03
C PRO A 52 2.48 8.85 -12.88
N TYR A 53 2.96 10.02 -12.49
CA TYR A 53 3.91 10.16 -11.39
C TYR A 53 3.23 9.95 -10.03
N LEU A 54 2.00 10.44 -9.87
CA LEU A 54 1.16 10.11 -8.71
C LEU A 54 0.93 8.60 -8.58
N GLN A 55 0.59 7.92 -9.68
CA GLN A 55 0.42 6.46 -9.69
C GLN A 55 1.72 5.72 -9.36
N LEU A 56 2.85 6.18 -9.90
CA LEU A 56 4.16 5.61 -9.60
C LEU A 56 4.53 5.77 -8.12
N THR A 57 4.20 6.92 -7.53
CA THR A 57 4.41 7.19 -6.10
C THR A 57 3.64 6.18 -5.24
N LEU A 58 2.37 5.97 -5.56
CA LEU A 58 1.55 4.97 -4.88
C LEU A 58 2.07 3.53 -5.08
N ALA A 59 2.47 3.17 -6.30
CA ALA A 59 3.02 1.85 -6.60
C ALA A 59 4.34 1.59 -5.85
N ASN A 60 5.21 2.58 -5.75
CA ASN A 60 6.44 2.49 -4.97
C ASN A 60 6.17 2.24 -3.49
N MET A 61 5.13 2.85 -2.91
CA MET A 61 4.73 2.59 -1.52
C MET A 61 4.24 1.17 -1.30
N ILE A 62 3.41 0.64 -2.22
CA ILE A 62 2.97 -0.76 -2.16
C ILE A 62 4.16 -1.72 -2.30
N ARG A 63 5.16 -1.36 -3.10
CA ARG A 63 6.40 -2.13 -3.24
C ARG A 63 7.27 -2.08 -1.97
N GLU A 64 7.29 -0.95 -1.26
CA GLU A 64 8.00 -0.82 0.01
C GLU A 64 7.36 -1.63 1.15
N LEU A 65 6.05 -1.92 1.04
CA LEU A 65 5.40 -2.89 1.90
C LEU A 65 6.00 -4.27 1.63
N ARG A 66 6.77 -4.77 2.60
CA ARG A 66 7.32 -6.12 2.54
C ARG A 66 6.20 -7.11 2.87
N TRP A 67 5.76 -7.85 1.85
CA TRP A 67 4.81 -8.94 2.00
C TRP A 67 5.52 -10.18 2.50
N THR A 68 5.37 -10.51 3.78
CA THR A 68 5.85 -11.78 4.35
C THR A 68 4.66 -12.65 4.76
N PRO A 69 4.71 -13.96 4.50
CA PRO A 69 3.74 -14.89 5.07
C PRO A 69 3.83 -14.87 6.61
N PRO A 70 2.76 -15.26 7.32
CA PRO A 70 2.75 -15.30 8.77
C PRO A 70 3.80 -16.31 9.26
N ALA A 71 4.45 -16.01 10.37
CA ALA A 71 5.48 -16.88 10.92
C ALA A 71 4.90 -18.27 11.23
N GLY A 72 5.46 -19.31 10.58
CA GLY A 72 5.05 -20.71 10.76
C GLY A 72 4.12 -21.27 9.68
N GLU A 73 3.74 -20.49 8.67
CA GLU A 73 2.96 -20.98 7.54
C GLU A 73 3.86 -21.30 6.33
N GLY A 74 3.52 -22.39 5.62
CA GLY A 74 4.23 -22.81 4.40
C GLY A 74 4.12 -21.78 3.26
N PRO A 75 4.76 -22.04 2.11
CA PRO A 75 4.65 -21.15 0.95
C PRO A 75 3.17 -20.93 0.57
N PRO A 76 2.80 -19.74 0.08
CA PRO A 76 1.41 -19.44 -0.27
C PRO A 76 0.87 -20.44 -1.28
N ASP A 77 -0.21 -21.14 -0.89
CA ASP A 77 -0.94 -22.08 -1.74
C ASP A 77 -1.91 -21.31 -2.66
N PRO A 78 -1.73 -21.35 -3.99
CA PRO A 78 -2.57 -20.62 -4.95
C PRO A 78 -3.92 -21.29 -5.22
N THR A 79 -4.28 -22.38 -4.52
CA THR A 79 -5.53 -23.11 -4.76
C THR A 79 -6.75 -22.32 -4.26
N GLU A 80 -7.66 -21.97 -5.17
CA GLU A 80 -8.86 -21.18 -4.86
C GLU A 80 -9.86 -21.93 -3.97
N THR A 81 -10.37 -21.27 -2.93
CA THR A 81 -11.53 -21.71 -2.15
C THR A 81 -12.69 -20.76 -2.42
N PHE A 82 -13.74 -21.19 -3.15
CA PHE A 82 -14.91 -20.34 -3.38
C PHE A 82 -15.65 -20.03 -2.06
N ALA A 83 -15.60 -18.78 -1.63
CA ALA A 83 -16.49 -18.20 -0.64
C ALA A 83 -17.02 -16.87 -1.19
N PHE A 84 -18.26 -16.53 -0.85
CA PHE A 84 -18.96 -15.31 -1.29
C PHE A 84 -18.18 -14.02 -0.95
N THR A 85 -17.23 -14.09 -0.02
CA THR A 85 -15.90 -13.48 -0.19
C THR A 85 -14.86 -14.54 0.17
N VAL A 86 -13.92 -14.83 -0.75
CA VAL A 86 -12.85 -15.80 -0.53
C VAL A 86 -11.92 -15.25 0.56
N VAL A 87 -12.04 -15.76 1.77
CA VAL A 87 -11.15 -15.43 2.89
C VAL A 87 -10.23 -16.63 3.13
N MET A 88 -8.92 -16.39 3.09
CA MET A 88 -7.92 -17.43 3.41
C MET A 88 -8.22 -18.04 4.78
N LYS A 89 -8.15 -19.38 4.87
CA LYS A 89 -8.27 -20.14 6.14
C LYS A 89 -7.38 -19.52 7.24
N ASN A 90 -6.21 -19.03 6.85
CA ASN A 90 -5.30 -18.28 7.70
C ASN A 90 -5.08 -16.88 7.11
N SER A 91 -5.93 -15.92 7.49
CA SER A 91 -5.81 -14.55 6.95
C SER A 91 -4.53 -13.87 7.44
N LEU A 92 -3.77 -13.29 6.52
CA LEU A 92 -2.58 -12.51 6.82
C LEU A 92 -2.92 -11.36 7.79
N ARG A 93 -2.17 -11.24 8.88
CA ARG A 93 -2.30 -10.12 9.82
C ARG A 93 -1.08 -9.22 9.69
N ALA A 94 -1.31 -7.92 9.50
CA ALA A 94 -0.22 -6.95 9.50
C ALA A 94 0.40 -6.89 10.90
N GLY A 95 1.70 -7.19 11.00
CA GLY A 95 2.49 -7.10 12.22
C GLY A 95 3.76 -6.27 11.98
N ILE A 96 4.09 -5.39 12.91
CA ILE A 96 5.32 -4.58 12.86
C ILE A 96 6.43 -5.41 13.53
N VAL A 97 7.53 -5.66 12.82
CA VAL A 97 8.68 -6.42 13.34
C VAL A 97 9.96 -5.59 13.16
N GLU A 98 10.86 -5.61 14.15
CA GLU A 98 12.14 -4.91 14.09
C GLU A 98 13.07 -5.49 13.01
N ARG A 99 13.68 -4.61 12.22
CA ARG A 99 14.46 -4.95 11.00
C ARG A 99 15.68 -5.86 11.25
N ASN A 100 16.18 -5.96 12.48
CA ASN A 100 17.42 -6.67 12.80
C ASN A 100 17.24 -7.95 13.62
N GLN A 101 16.02 -8.43 13.82
CA GLN A 101 15.81 -9.66 14.57
C GLN A 101 16.03 -10.90 13.67
N PRO A 102 16.89 -11.86 14.07
CA PRO A 102 17.05 -13.10 13.32
C PRO A 102 15.72 -13.88 13.32
N PRO A 103 15.42 -14.63 12.24
CA PRO A 103 14.14 -15.33 12.10
C PRO A 103 13.93 -16.31 13.27
N PRO A 104 12.69 -16.43 13.79
CA PRO A 104 12.40 -17.35 14.87
C PRO A 104 12.66 -18.78 14.40
N VAL A 105 13.52 -19.50 15.14
CA VAL A 105 13.84 -20.91 14.87
C VAL A 105 12.57 -21.71 15.10
N ALA A 106 12.08 -22.39 14.07
CA ALA A 106 10.93 -23.28 14.17
C ALA A 106 11.22 -24.37 15.21
N ALA A 107 10.37 -24.45 16.24
CA ALA A 107 10.39 -25.57 17.18
C ALA A 107 9.84 -26.81 16.46
N ASN A 108 10.64 -27.88 16.45
CA ASN A 108 10.26 -29.22 15.98
C ASN A 108 9.11 -29.82 16.80
#